data_AF-A0A4S4EXC9-F1
#
_entry.id   AF-A0A4S4EXC9-F1
#
_cell.length_a   1.000
_cell.length_b   1.000
_cell.length_c   1.000
_cell.angle_alpha   90.00
_cell.angle_beta   90.00
_cell.angle_gamma   90.00
#
_symmetry.space_group_name_H-M   'P 1'
#
loop_
_entity.id
_entity.type
_entity.pdbx_description
1 polymer ?
#
loop_
_entity_poly.entity_id
_entity_poly.type
_entity_poly.pdbx_seq_one_letter_code
_entity_poly.pdbx_strand_id
1 'polypeptide(L)'
;MHIRYYNMDKVMESIGKSPVRSIFLFQDGELPKKPLLGTIAANFKLLKGLDLKDTPLDQLHEELPFDISRLRKLRHLLAYFDNNESESLVGPVGVKIQRGIEGLEELQNLSYVETYHGLIKELEKLRQLRKLGITKLEREHRRALCAAIEKMKYLQHLSVTASRIDGILDLQYISSLSPPQYL
;
A
#
# COMPACT_ATOMS: atom_id res chain seq x y z
N MET A 1 19.04 5.11 -11.20
CA MET A 1 19.59 3.79 -11.55
C MET A 1 18.45 2.79 -11.47
N HIS A 2 17.97 2.33 -12.61
CA HIS A 2 16.93 1.29 -12.70
C HIS A 2 17.66 -0.02 -12.98
N ILE A 3 17.42 -1.06 -12.18
CA ILE A 3 18.14 -2.31 -12.34
C ILE A 3 17.17 -3.46 -12.26
N ARG A 4 17.20 -4.30 -13.30
CA ARG A 4 16.44 -5.54 -13.40
C ARG A 4 17.38 -6.69 -13.06
N TYR A 5 16.96 -7.54 -12.14
CA TYR A 5 17.78 -8.67 -11.72
C TYR A 5 16.94 -9.91 -11.45
N TYR A 6 17.48 -11.06 -11.83
CA TYR A 6 16.87 -12.37 -11.71
C TYR A 6 17.28 -13.13 -10.43
N ASN A 7 18.11 -12.54 -9.57
CA ASN A 7 18.57 -13.15 -8.31
C ASN A 7 18.68 -12.09 -7.21
N MET A 8 17.67 -11.98 -6.37
CA MET A 8 17.58 -10.93 -5.34
C MET A 8 18.63 -11.05 -4.23
N ASP A 9 19.10 -12.26 -3.90
CA ASP A 9 20.11 -12.46 -2.84
C ASP A 9 21.42 -11.72 -3.18
N LYS A 10 21.94 -11.92 -4.40
CA LYS A 10 23.16 -11.24 -4.87
C LYS A 10 22.95 -9.74 -5.04
N VAL A 11 21.73 -9.32 -5.37
CA VAL A 11 21.39 -7.90 -5.52
C VAL A 11 21.49 -7.21 -4.18
N MET A 12 20.74 -7.66 -3.18
CA MET A 12 20.67 -7.01 -1.88
C MET A 12 22.05 -6.92 -1.21
N GLU A 13 22.91 -7.92 -1.39
CA GLU A 13 24.29 -7.92 -0.89
C GLU A 13 25.17 -6.87 -1.59
N SER A 14 24.95 -6.61 -2.88
CA SER A 14 25.72 -5.62 -3.67
C SER A 14 25.28 -4.17 -3.48
N ILE A 15 24.01 -3.90 -3.13
CA ILE A 15 23.45 -2.53 -3.04
C ILE A 15 23.29 -1.99 -1.62
N GLY A 16 23.68 -2.72 -0.57
CA GLY A 16 23.62 -2.26 0.83
C GLY A 16 24.38 -0.96 1.15
N LYS A 17 25.21 -0.44 0.22
CA LYS A 17 25.94 0.84 0.34
C LYS A 17 25.47 1.93 -0.64
N SER A 18 24.52 1.62 -1.52
CA SER A 18 24.05 2.54 -2.58
C SER A 18 22.89 3.39 -2.07
N PRO A 19 22.77 4.68 -2.47
CA PRO A 19 21.67 5.57 -2.08
C PRO A 19 20.37 5.23 -2.83
N VAL A 20 19.98 3.96 -2.87
CA VAL A 20 18.76 3.50 -3.51
C VAL A 20 17.55 4.09 -2.78
N ARG A 21 16.72 4.81 -3.54
CA ARG A 21 15.50 5.45 -3.03
C ARG A 21 14.23 4.83 -3.60
N SER A 22 14.34 3.96 -4.59
CA SER A 22 13.19 3.31 -5.19
C SER A 22 13.54 1.88 -5.56
N ILE A 23 12.70 0.93 -5.16
CA ILE A 23 12.78 -0.48 -5.52
C ILE A 23 11.47 -0.84 -6.22
N PHE A 24 11.59 -1.50 -7.37
CA PHE A 24 10.46 -2.03 -8.13
C PHE A 24 10.68 -3.52 -8.29
N LEU A 25 9.72 -4.30 -7.84
CA LEU A 25 9.75 -5.76 -7.91
C LEU A 25 8.80 -6.17 -9.02
N PHE A 26 9.39 -6.62 -10.12
CA PHE A 26 8.68 -7.25 -11.23
C PHE A 26 9.12 -8.69 -11.24
N GLN A 27 8.26 -9.61 -10.84
CA GLN A 27 8.62 -11.02 -10.84
C GLN A 27 7.54 -11.86 -11.53
N ASP A 28 7.94 -12.50 -12.62
CA ASP A 28 7.32 -13.74 -13.09
C ASP A 28 7.95 -14.89 -12.28
N GLY A 29 7.23 -15.47 -11.31
CA GLY A 29 7.67 -16.65 -10.55
C GLY A 29 7.65 -16.51 -9.02
N GLU A 30 8.18 -17.53 -8.31
CA GLU A 30 8.19 -17.61 -6.84
C GLU A 30 9.15 -16.60 -6.18
N LEU A 31 8.71 -15.91 -5.13
CA LEU A 31 9.56 -15.01 -4.36
C LEU A 31 10.72 -15.76 -3.69
N PRO A 32 11.83 -15.07 -3.35
CA PRO A 32 12.93 -15.69 -2.63
C PRO A 32 12.46 -16.36 -1.33
N LYS A 33 13.00 -17.53 -1.01
CA LYS A 33 12.67 -18.26 0.24
C LYS A 33 13.09 -17.54 1.53
N LYS A 34 13.88 -16.47 1.42
CA LYS A 34 14.29 -15.62 2.55
C LYS A 34 13.35 -14.43 2.68
N PRO A 35 13.18 -13.87 3.89
CA PRO A 35 12.32 -12.71 4.10
C PRO A 35 12.81 -11.51 3.28
N LEU A 36 12.08 -11.23 2.20
CA LEU A 36 12.41 -10.22 1.22
C LEU A 36 12.26 -8.81 1.79
N LEU A 37 11.12 -8.53 2.41
CA LEU A 37 10.84 -7.22 3.01
C LEU A 37 11.73 -6.99 4.22
N GLY A 38 12.03 -8.03 5.00
CA GLY A 38 13.04 -7.95 6.06
C GLY A 38 14.41 -7.52 5.56
N THR A 39 14.83 -8.07 4.43
CA THR A 39 16.09 -7.70 3.77
C THR A 39 16.05 -6.27 3.23
N ILE A 40 14.95 -5.87 2.59
CA ILE A 40 14.78 -4.49 2.08
C ILE A 40 14.81 -3.49 3.24
N ALA A 41 14.03 -3.75 4.29
CA ALA A 41 13.94 -2.90 5.46
C ALA A 41 15.27 -2.79 6.19
N ALA A 42 16.09 -3.85 6.23
CA ALA A 42 17.41 -3.82 6.83
C ALA A 42 18.40 -2.94 6.06
N ASN A 43 18.38 -3.00 4.72
CA ASN A 43 19.43 -2.41 3.88
C ASN A 43 19.08 -1.02 3.31
N PHE A 44 17.81 -0.68 3.10
CA PHE A 44 17.40 0.56 2.41
C PHE A 44 16.67 1.54 3.33
N LYS A 45 17.38 2.07 4.34
CA LYS A 45 16.79 3.04 5.30
C LYS A 45 16.33 4.36 4.69
N LEU A 46 16.84 4.70 3.51
CA LEU A 46 16.50 5.93 2.76
C LEU A 46 15.47 5.68 1.64
N LEU A 47 14.86 4.49 1.59
CA LEU A 47 13.89 4.12 0.56
C LEU A 47 12.67 5.05 0.63
N LYS A 48 12.30 5.60 -0.53
CA LYS A 48 11.14 6.48 -0.74
C LYS A 48 10.05 5.83 -1.58
N GLY A 49 10.39 4.88 -2.44
CA GLY A 49 9.42 4.14 -3.25
C GLY A 49 9.65 2.64 -3.13
N LEU A 50 8.58 1.91 -2.84
CA LEU A 50 8.52 0.47 -2.91
C LEU A 50 7.34 0.11 -3.79
N ASP A 51 7.64 -0.52 -4.93
CA ASP A 51 6.66 -1.00 -5.87
C ASP A 51 6.70 -2.53 -5.91
N LEU A 52 5.60 -3.14 -5.49
CA LEU A 52 5.29 -4.56 -5.39
C LEU A 52 4.11 -4.90 -6.30
N LYS A 53 3.81 -4.08 -7.30
CA LYS A 53 2.76 -4.39 -8.27
C LYS A 53 3.03 -5.72 -8.94
N ASP A 54 1.97 -6.48 -9.14
CA ASP A 54 1.99 -7.75 -9.84
C ASP A 54 2.93 -8.79 -9.20
N THR A 55 3.26 -8.61 -7.91
CA THR A 55 3.98 -9.60 -7.12
C THR A 55 3.01 -10.59 -6.45
N PRO A 56 3.42 -11.83 -6.15
CA PRO A 56 2.63 -12.78 -5.37
C PRO A 56 2.46 -12.30 -3.91
N LEU A 57 1.50 -11.40 -3.68
CA LEU A 57 1.28 -10.75 -2.38
C LEU A 57 0.87 -11.72 -1.26
N ASP A 58 0.31 -12.87 -1.63
CA ASP A 58 -0.02 -13.97 -0.74
C ASP A 58 1.20 -14.56 -0.04
N GLN A 59 2.40 -14.46 -0.63
CA GLN A 59 3.64 -14.93 -0.02
C GLN A 59 4.27 -13.89 0.92
N LEU A 60 3.83 -12.63 0.89
CA LEU A 60 4.43 -11.53 1.67
C LEU A 60 3.65 -11.17 2.94
N HIS A 61 2.48 -11.78 3.18
CA HIS A 61 1.55 -11.38 4.22
C HIS A 61 2.14 -11.35 5.64
N GLU A 62 3.07 -12.25 5.95
CA GLU A 62 3.74 -12.31 7.26
C GLU A 62 4.78 -11.20 7.44
N GLU A 63 5.45 -10.79 6.36
CA GLU A 63 6.54 -9.81 6.41
C GLU A 63 6.04 -8.37 6.32
N LEU A 64 4.96 -8.15 5.55
CA LEU A 64 4.40 -6.83 5.23
C LEU A 64 4.15 -5.94 6.47
N PRO A 65 3.57 -6.42 7.58
CA PRO A 65 3.25 -5.55 8.71
C PRO A 65 4.49 -5.05 9.46
N PHE A 66 5.44 -5.95 9.74
CA PHE A 66 6.57 -5.66 10.61
C PHE A 66 7.68 -4.90 9.86
N ASP A 67 8.05 -5.39 8.68
CA ASP A 67 9.24 -4.86 8.01
C ASP A 67 8.99 -3.56 7.27
N ILE A 68 7.79 -3.36 6.71
CA ILE A 68 7.45 -2.08 6.06
C ILE A 68 7.48 -0.94 7.08
N SER A 69 7.02 -1.16 8.31
CA SER A 69 6.98 -0.12 9.37
C SER A 69 8.35 0.51 9.69
N ARG A 70 9.44 -0.18 9.31
CA ARG A 70 10.82 0.27 9.51
C ARG A 70 11.29 1.24 8.42
N LEU A 71 10.58 1.33 7.30
CA LEU A 71 10.88 2.21 6.16
C LEU A 71 10.33 3.63 6.40
N ARG A 72 10.84 4.32 7.43
CA ARG A 72 10.35 5.64 7.87
C ARG A 72 10.42 6.77 6.83
N LYS A 73 11.24 6.59 5.78
CA LYS A 73 11.39 7.53 4.65
C LYS A 73 10.52 7.20 3.44
N LEU A 74 9.71 6.13 3.54
CA LEU A 74 8.85 5.67 2.46
C LEU A 74 7.76 6.70 2.17
N ARG A 75 7.61 7.05 0.89
CA ARG A 75 6.62 7.99 0.37
C ARG A 75 5.61 7.31 -0.53
N HIS A 76 6.02 6.25 -1.21
CA HIS A 76 5.17 5.53 -2.15
C HIS A 76 5.27 4.04 -1.85
N LEU A 77 4.16 3.47 -1.39
CA LEU A 77 3.95 2.04 -1.29
C LEU A 77 2.90 1.65 -2.33
N LEU A 78 3.38 1.04 -3.41
CA LEU A 78 2.55 0.50 -4.47
C LEU A 78 2.56 -1.00 -4.32
N ALA A 79 1.43 -1.60 -4.02
CA ALA A 79 1.34 -3.02 -3.79
C ALA A 79 -0.10 -3.44 -4.08
N TYR A 80 -0.32 -3.98 -5.27
CA TYR A 80 -1.60 -4.50 -5.74
C TYR A 80 -1.34 -5.45 -6.89
N PHE A 81 -2.29 -6.34 -7.12
CA PHE A 81 -2.29 -7.20 -8.29
C PHE A 81 -3.42 -6.76 -9.23
N ASP A 82 -3.09 -6.52 -10.49
CA ASP A 82 -4.09 -6.21 -11.52
C ASP A 82 -4.64 -7.51 -12.10
N ASN A 83 -5.92 -7.80 -11.81
CA ASN A 83 -6.60 -8.94 -12.41
C ASN A 83 -6.93 -8.60 -13.87
N ASN A 84 -5.95 -8.72 -14.78
CA ASN A 84 -6.10 -8.46 -16.21
C ASN A 84 -6.98 -9.48 -16.97
N GLU A 85 -7.74 -10.33 -16.28
CA GLU A 85 -8.74 -11.17 -16.93
C GLU A 85 -9.90 -10.29 -17.38
N SER A 86 -10.04 -10.12 -18.69
CA SER A 86 -10.85 -9.10 -19.37
C SER A 86 -12.37 -9.15 -19.12
N GLU A 87 -12.84 -10.02 -18.23
CA GLU A 87 -14.25 -10.22 -17.88
C GLU A 87 -14.51 -10.15 -16.36
N SER A 88 -13.48 -9.87 -15.56
CA SER A 88 -13.62 -9.83 -14.11
C SER A 88 -14.19 -8.46 -13.67
N LEU A 89 -15.39 -8.46 -13.06
CA LEU A 89 -15.95 -7.33 -12.30
C LEU A 89 -15.16 -7.01 -11.01
N VAL A 90 -13.94 -7.55 -10.90
CA VAL A 90 -13.12 -7.58 -9.70
C VAL A 90 -12.09 -6.50 -9.87
N GLY A 91 -12.26 -5.40 -9.12
CA GLY A 91 -11.23 -4.38 -9.02
C GLY A 91 -9.90 -4.96 -8.49
N PRO A 92 -8.82 -4.15 -8.51
CA PRO A 92 -7.49 -4.59 -8.11
C PRO A 92 -7.50 -5.28 -6.74
N VAL A 93 -6.72 -6.36 -6.62
CA VAL A 93 -6.56 -7.08 -5.35
C VAL A 93 -5.53 -6.34 -4.52
N GLY A 94 -5.99 -5.83 -3.39
CA GLY A 94 -5.13 -5.11 -2.47
C GLY A 94 -4.34 -6.01 -1.53
N VAL A 95 -3.43 -5.40 -0.79
CA VAL A 95 -2.52 -6.07 0.13
C VAL A 95 -3.15 -6.23 1.50
N LYS A 96 -3.03 -7.41 2.09
CA LYS A 96 -3.32 -7.63 3.50
C LYS A 96 -2.17 -7.13 4.36
N ILE A 97 -2.28 -5.90 4.84
CA ILE A 97 -1.40 -5.38 5.89
C ILE A 97 -2.15 -5.54 7.19
N GLN A 98 -1.58 -6.20 8.19
CA GLN A 98 -2.27 -6.45 9.47
C GLN A 98 -2.00 -5.36 10.52
N ARG A 99 -0.92 -4.59 10.35
CA ARG A 99 -0.53 -3.44 11.18
C ARG A 99 0.70 -2.73 10.58
N GLY A 100 1.04 -1.54 11.07
CA GLY A 100 2.42 -1.02 11.01
C GLY A 100 2.62 0.13 10.03
N ILE A 101 1.57 0.53 9.31
CA ILE A 101 1.62 1.70 8.44
C ILE A 101 1.68 2.99 9.27
N GLU A 102 1.25 2.98 10.53
CA GLU A 102 1.33 4.13 11.44
C GLU A 102 2.74 4.74 11.56
N GLY A 103 3.79 3.95 11.29
CA GLY A 103 5.17 4.41 11.32
C GLY A 103 5.63 5.15 10.05
N LEU A 104 4.85 5.11 8.97
CA LEU A 104 5.20 5.66 7.66
C LEU A 104 4.84 7.15 7.56
N GLU A 105 5.43 7.98 8.40
CA GLU A 105 5.07 9.41 8.57
C GLU A 105 5.26 10.27 7.30
N GLU A 106 6.14 9.85 6.38
CA GLU A 106 6.37 10.50 5.09
C GLU A 106 5.51 9.92 3.96
N LEU A 107 4.60 8.97 4.24
CA LEU A 107 3.82 8.30 3.21
C LEU A 107 2.87 9.26 2.51
N GLN A 108 2.95 9.27 1.18
CA GLN A 108 2.15 10.12 0.29
C GLN A 108 1.24 9.29 -0.62
N ASN A 109 1.62 8.05 -0.92
CA ASN A 109 0.85 7.15 -1.76
C ASN A 109 0.81 5.77 -1.11
N LEU A 110 -0.39 5.36 -0.71
CA LEU A 110 -0.70 4.00 -0.24
C LEU A 110 -1.73 3.41 -1.20
N SER A 111 -1.31 2.51 -2.08
CA SER A 111 -2.24 1.90 -3.03
C SER A 111 -2.86 0.61 -2.49
N TYR A 112 -4.17 0.48 -2.66
CA TYR A 112 -4.96 -0.74 -2.51
C TYR A 112 -4.55 -1.63 -1.33
N VAL A 113 -4.88 -1.18 -0.12
CA VAL A 113 -4.76 -1.99 1.10
C VAL A 113 -6.12 -2.62 1.44
N GLU A 114 -6.14 -3.89 1.84
CA GLU A 114 -7.34 -4.53 2.39
C GLU A 114 -7.69 -3.95 3.76
N THR A 115 -8.98 -3.81 4.06
CA THR A 115 -9.41 -3.34 5.37
C THR A 115 -9.15 -4.36 6.47
N TYR A 116 -8.72 -3.88 7.63
CA TYR A 116 -8.53 -4.66 8.85
C TYR A 116 -8.85 -3.83 10.09
N HIS A 117 -9.08 -4.52 11.21
CA HIS A 117 -9.36 -3.88 12.49
C HIS A 117 -8.17 -3.03 12.95
N GLY A 118 -8.32 -1.71 12.89
CA GLY A 118 -7.29 -0.74 13.27
C GLY A 118 -6.71 0.08 12.12
N LEU A 119 -6.96 -0.29 10.85
CA LEU A 119 -6.49 0.44 9.67
C LEU A 119 -6.82 1.93 9.77
N ILE A 120 -8.06 2.27 10.10
CA ILE A 120 -8.54 3.66 10.17
C ILE A 120 -7.74 4.47 11.18
N LYS A 121 -7.44 3.89 12.36
CA LYS A 121 -6.65 4.55 13.40
C LYS A 121 -5.20 4.80 12.96
N GLU A 122 -4.65 3.90 12.15
CA GLU A 122 -3.32 4.09 11.57
C GLU A 122 -3.33 5.13 10.45
N LEU A 123 -4.35 5.12 9.58
CA LEU A 123 -4.54 6.11 8.53
C LEU A 123 -4.61 7.55 9.08
N GLU A 124 -5.25 7.76 10.23
CA GLU A 124 -5.30 9.07 10.89
C GLU A 124 -3.91 9.62 11.28
N LYS A 125 -2.89 8.76 11.39
CA LYS A 125 -1.51 9.17 11.67
C LYS A 125 -0.74 9.57 10.40
N LEU A 126 -1.24 9.21 9.22
CA LEU A 126 -0.60 9.49 7.93
C LEU A 126 -0.89 10.91 7.45
N ARG A 127 -0.19 11.88 8.03
CA ARG A 127 -0.44 13.32 7.80
C ARG A 127 -0.01 13.83 6.43
N GLN A 128 0.72 13.06 5.64
CA GLN A 128 1.22 13.46 4.31
C GLN A 128 0.54 12.73 3.16
N LEU A 129 -0.49 11.93 3.44
CA LEU A 129 -1.13 11.08 2.45
C LEU A 129 -1.84 11.93 1.38
N ARG A 130 -1.54 11.63 0.12
CA ARG A 130 -2.09 12.28 -1.09
C ARG A 130 -2.89 11.33 -1.95
N LYS A 131 -2.53 10.04 -1.94
CA LYS A 131 -3.23 8.98 -2.67
C LYS A 131 -3.51 7.81 -1.72
N LEU A 132 -4.77 7.40 -1.67
CA LEU A 132 -5.23 6.27 -0.87
C LEU A 132 -6.07 5.34 -1.74
N GLY A 133 -5.67 4.08 -1.82
CA GLY A 133 -6.47 2.99 -2.36
C GLY A 133 -6.84 2.02 -1.25
N ILE A 134 -8.13 1.69 -1.11
CA ILE A 134 -8.63 0.68 -0.17
C ILE A 134 -9.44 -0.34 -0.95
N THR A 135 -9.25 -1.61 -0.63
CA THR A 135 -10.01 -2.72 -1.21
C THR A 135 -10.78 -3.49 -0.17
N LYS A 136 -11.88 -4.12 -0.58
CA LYS A 136 -12.73 -4.94 0.28
C LYS A 136 -13.29 -4.20 1.50
N LEU A 137 -13.60 -2.91 1.36
CA LEU A 137 -14.16 -2.12 2.45
C LEU A 137 -15.43 -2.75 3.02
N GLU A 138 -15.36 -3.14 4.28
CA GLU A 138 -16.50 -3.67 5.05
C GLU A 138 -17.46 -2.56 5.49
N ARG A 139 -18.75 -2.88 5.58
CA ARG A 139 -19.82 -1.92 5.95
C ARG A 139 -19.56 -1.23 7.28
N GLU A 140 -19.10 -1.97 8.28
CA GLU A 140 -18.82 -1.46 9.62
C GLU A 140 -17.75 -0.36 9.65
N HIS A 141 -16.84 -0.36 8.67
CA HIS A 141 -15.73 0.57 8.60
C HIS A 141 -16.02 1.80 7.73
N ARG A 142 -17.12 1.83 6.97
CA ARG A 142 -17.43 2.92 6.02
C ARG A 142 -17.46 4.30 6.69
N ARG A 143 -18.27 4.45 7.74
CA ARG A 143 -18.43 5.77 8.42
C ARG A 143 -17.13 6.24 9.05
N ALA A 144 -16.42 5.34 9.72
CA ALA A 144 -15.17 5.67 10.38
C ALA A 144 -14.06 6.02 9.37
N LEU A 145 -14.01 5.33 8.22
CA LEU A 145 -13.10 5.68 7.14
C LEU A 145 -13.39 7.09 6.61
N CYS A 146 -14.66 7.44 6.44
CA CYS A 146 -15.04 8.74 5.93
C CYS A 146 -14.68 9.88 6.90
N ALA A 147 -14.93 9.68 8.20
CA ALA A 147 -14.48 10.61 9.24
C ALA A 147 -12.94 10.76 9.29
N ALA A 148 -12.19 9.68 8.98
CA ALA A 148 -10.74 9.77 8.89
C ALA A 148 -10.28 10.54 7.64
N ILE A 149 -10.93 10.34 6.49
CA ILE A 149 -10.66 11.05 5.23
C ILE A 149 -10.88 12.56 5.40
N GLU A 150 -11.92 12.98 6.11
CA GLU A 150 -12.17 14.41 6.42
C GLU A 150 -10.99 15.09 7.13
N LYS A 151 -10.18 14.32 7.87
CA LYS A 151 -8.99 14.83 8.57
C LYS A 151 -7.74 14.85 7.68
N MET A 152 -7.77 14.22 6.50
CA MET A 152 -6.62 14.10 5.58
C MET A 152 -6.49 15.33 4.67
N LYS A 153 -5.86 16.39 5.19
CA LYS A 153 -5.74 17.69 4.51
C LYS A 153 -5.08 17.68 3.12
N TYR A 154 -4.24 16.68 2.82
CA TYR A 154 -3.50 16.61 1.55
C TYR A 154 -4.01 15.54 0.59
N LEU A 155 -5.10 14.84 0.93
CA LEU A 155 -5.63 13.78 0.09
C LEU A 155 -6.15 14.37 -1.23
N GLN A 156 -5.64 13.86 -2.34
CA GLN A 156 -5.95 14.30 -3.71
C GLN A 156 -6.64 13.19 -4.51
N HIS A 157 -6.34 11.93 -4.21
CA HIS A 157 -6.90 10.78 -4.91
C HIS A 157 -7.35 9.72 -3.91
N LEU A 158 -8.58 9.26 -4.09
CA LEU A 158 -9.18 8.19 -3.30
C LEU A 158 -9.75 7.13 -4.25
N SER A 159 -9.43 5.87 -4.00
CA SER A 159 -10.02 4.72 -4.68
C SER A 159 -10.48 3.73 -3.62
N VAL A 160 -11.75 3.33 -3.65
CA VAL A 160 -12.34 2.43 -2.65
C VAL A 160 -13.18 1.39 -3.35
N THR A 161 -12.91 0.11 -3.09
CA THR A 161 -13.77 -1.00 -3.52
C THR A 161 -14.41 -1.68 -2.30
N ALA A 162 -15.70 -2.02 -2.39
CA ALA A 162 -16.41 -2.73 -1.32
C ALA A 162 -16.11 -4.23 -1.35
N SER A 163 -16.28 -4.90 -0.21
CA SER A 163 -16.34 -6.35 -0.17
C SER A 163 -17.53 -6.87 -0.99
N ARG A 164 -17.32 -7.95 -1.76
CA ARG A 164 -18.32 -8.50 -2.70
C ARG A 164 -19.62 -8.95 -2.05
N ILE A 165 -19.61 -9.19 -0.73
CA ILE A 165 -20.79 -9.64 0.02
C ILE A 165 -21.86 -8.52 0.11
N ASP A 166 -21.45 -7.26 -0.06
CA ASP A 166 -22.27 -6.10 0.27
C ASP A 166 -22.59 -5.23 -0.95
N GLY A 167 -23.01 -5.89 -2.03
CA GLY A 167 -23.42 -5.30 -3.30
C GLY A 167 -24.05 -3.91 -3.15
N ILE A 168 -23.55 -2.97 -3.97
CA ILE A 168 -23.84 -1.53 -4.03
C ILE A 168 -22.98 -0.72 -3.04
N LEU A 169 -21.88 -0.17 -3.59
CA LEU A 169 -21.24 1.04 -3.07
C LEU A 169 -22.23 2.18 -3.29
N ASP A 170 -22.72 2.78 -2.20
CA ASP A 170 -23.60 3.92 -2.28
C ASP A 170 -22.77 5.15 -2.71
N LEU A 171 -22.63 5.33 -4.03
CA LEU A 171 -21.84 6.39 -4.67
C LEU A 171 -22.30 7.81 -4.27
N GLN A 172 -23.51 7.94 -3.75
CA GLN A 172 -24.03 9.21 -3.23
C GLN A 172 -23.26 9.70 -2.00
N TYR A 173 -22.71 8.80 -1.20
CA TYR A 173 -21.94 9.16 0.00
C TYR A 173 -20.55 9.74 -0.36
N ILE A 174 -19.88 9.19 -1.37
CA ILE A 174 -18.57 9.69 -1.84
C ILE A 174 -18.75 11.05 -2.53
N SER A 175 -19.86 11.25 -3.24
CA SER A 175 -20.18 12.52 -3.91
C SER A 175 -20.52 13.64 -2.93
N SER A 176 -20.90 13.33 -1.69
CA SER A 176 -21.14 14.32 -0.62
C SER A 176 -19.87 14.78 0.11
N LEU A 177 -18.70 14.18 -0.17
CA LEU A 177 -17.43 14.64 0.35
C LEU A 177 -17.06 15.93 -0.39
N SER A 178 -17.36 17.07 0.22
CA SER A 178 -16.94 18.38 -0.27
C SER A 178 -15.44 18.39 -0.55
N PRO A 179 -14.98 18.96 -1.69
CA PRO A 179 -13.55 19.15 -1.94
C PRO A 179 -12.92 19.90 -0.76
N PRO A 180 -11.68 19.57 -0.35
CA PRO A 180 -10.95 20.36 0.62
C PRO A 180 -10.97 21.82 0.18
N GLN A 181 -11.55 22.68 1.01
CA GLN A 181 -11.52 24.12 0.74
C GLN A 181 -10.06 24.57 0.87
N TYR A 182 -9.44 24.83 -0.28
CA TYR A 182 -8.14 25.46 -0.34
C TYR A 182 -8.28 26.91 0.15
N LEU A 183 -7.64 27.23 1.28
CA LEU A 183 -7.26 28.58 1.69
C LEU A 183 -5.73 28.62 1.79
#